data_AF-A0A5A9ETE4-F1
#
_entry.id   AF-A0A5A9ETE4-F1
#
_cell.length_a   1.000
_cell.length_b   1.000
_cell.length_c   1.000
_cell.angle_alpha   90.00
_cell.angle_beta   90.00
_cell.angle_gamma   90.00
#
_symmetry.space_group_name_H-M   'P 1'
#
loop_
_entity.id
_entity.type
_entity.pdbx_description
1 polymer ?
#
loop_
_entity_poly.entity_id
_entity_poly.type
_entity_poly.pdbx_seq_one_letter_code
_entity_poly.pdbx_strand_id
1 'polypeptide(L)'
;MTKTTLLGTAALALLGLPVGASAAEPIRIGVVTPLSGTYAPIGQQVRWGLELATKEVNAAGGILGRQIELLFEDEEANPAVATQKAEKLFQVNKVDFLTGTVNSGSTLAVGQLAERNGRLIATTVSFSDAITTDKCSPNVFRVNARAGQQSAALAEWLAKDKPKAKVYYLGPDYEMGRSTVAAFKAAAEKTGAQSTGEVFAPLGSKDYSQYFGQLRAARPSVLYTSTAGNDTVRLLTQMGEYGLLRNLTIVGASGTVTAQNIGAIGKAADGFVTGVGYSAELATPENKAFVSAFRKAYDTAPDLYGADSYGLIGFFKAAVEKAGGTDTEALRKAMEGLSWSTPQGTKTMRAGDHQAVQDMYAVRISSDGTNNRFDVVGTVPGEKAIGPDLCTRF
;
A
#
# COMPACT_ATOMS: atom_id res chain seq x y z
N MET A 1 43.72 70.73 52.12
CA MET A 1 43.76 69.34 51.61
C MET A 1 42.34 68.89 51.33
N THR A 2 41.87 69.13 50.11
CA THR A 2 40.53 68.82 49.61
C THR A 2 40.55 67.41 49.01
N LYS A 3 39.72 66.49 49.52
CA LYS A 3 39.56 65.14 48.96
C LYS A 3 38.32 65.11 48.06
N THR A 4 38.56 64.94 46.77
CA THR A 4 37.57 64.78 45.72
C THR A 4 37.14 63.31 45.65
N THR A 5 35.84 63.04 45.75
CA THR A 5 35.27 61.68 45.63
C THR A 5 34.64 61.53 44.24
N LEU A 6 35.22 60.68 43.39
CA LEU A 6 34.63 60.29 42.10
C LEU A 6 33.57 59.20 42.31
N LEU A 7 32.32 59.46 41.88
CA LEU A 7 31.32 58.42 41.67
C LEU A 7 31.50 57.82 40.27
N GLY A 8 31.80 56.52 40.19
CA GLY A 8 31.80 55.75 38.95
C GLY A 8 30.44 55.12 38.70
N THR A 9 29.78 55.51 37.61
CA THR A 9 28.58 54.87 37.06
C THR A 9 28.95 53.56 36.35
N ALA A 10 28.54 52.42 36.91
CA ALA A 10 28.63 51.12 36.24
C ALA A 10 27.42 50.92 35.32
N ALA A 11 27.66 50.89 34.00
CA ALA A 11 26.65 50.53 33.01
C ALA A 11 26.44 49.01 33.00
N LEU A 12 25.25 48.57 33.40
CA LEU A 12 24.84 47.16 33.35
C LEU A 12 24.46 46.82 31.89
N ALA A 13 25.35 46.12 31.19
CA ALA A 13 25.02 45.54 29.89
C ALA A 13 24.08 44.34 30.10
N LEU A 14 22.79 44.50 29.79
CA LEU A 14 21.86 43.36 29.68
C LEU A 14 22.28 42.50 28.49
N LEU A 15 23.03 41.43 28.76
CA LEU A 15 23.22 40.31 27.84
C LEU A 15 21.85 39.65 27.63
N GLY A 16 21.25 39.89 26.46
CA GLY A 16 20.04 39.20 26.03
C GLY A 16 20.30 37.70 25.96
N LEU A 17 19.70 36.96 26.90
CA LEU A 17 19.67 35.50 26.84
C LEU A 17 18.95 35.10 25.54
N PRO A 18 19.52 34.19 24.72
CA PRO A 18 18.82 33.67 23.57
C PRO A 18 17.55 32.97 24.08
N VAL A 19 16.39 33.47 23.67
CA VAL A 19 15.13 32.74 23.81
C VAL A 19 15.34 31.43 23.06
N GLY A 20 15.55 30.34 23.80
CA GLY A 20 15.60 29.01 23.21
C GLY A 20 14.32 28.80 22.44
N ALA A 21 14.41 28.72 21.11
CA ALA A 21 13.30 28.30 20.29
C ALA A 21 12.88 26.92 20.79
N SER A 22 11.74 26.85 21.48
CA SER A 22 11.14 25.57 21.84
C SER A 22 10.96 24.82 20.55
N ALA A 23 11.70 23.72 20.37
CA ALA A 23 11.56 22.88 19.20
C ALA A 23 10.07 22.51 19.08
N ALA A 24 9.46 22.81 17.93
CA ALA A 24 8.06 22.51 17.71
C ALA A 24 7.85 20.99 17.87
N GLU A 25 6.76 20.59 18.53
CA GLU A 25 6.47 19.16 18.72
C GLU A 25 6.45 18.43 17.38
N PRO A 26 7.00 17.21 17.29
CA PRO A 26 7.00 16.46 16.05
C PRO A 26 5.57 16.18 15.56
N ILE A 27 5.42 15.95 14.26
CA ILE A 27 4.19 15.40 13.69
C ILE A 27 4.27 13.88 13.83
N ARG A 28 3.34 13.30 14.58
CA ARG A 28 3.34 11.87 14.89
C ARG A 28 2.44 11.11 13.93
N ILE A 29 3.02 10.12 13.25
CA ILE A 29 2.28 9.21 12.37
C ILE A 29 2.30 7.81 13.00
N GLY A 30 1.12 7.32 13.34
CA GLY A 30 0.94 5.93 13.78
C GLY A 30 0.94 4.98 12.59
N VAL A 31 1.64 3.85 12.69
CA VAL A 31 1.75 2.85 11.64
C VAL A 31 1.30 1.50 12.19
N VAL A 32 0.09 1.08 11.83
CA VAL A 32 -0.44 -0.24 12.19
C VAL A 32 -0.13 -1.18 11.03
N THR A 33 0.81 -2.11 11.16
CA THR A 33 1.25 -2.95 10.03
C THR A 33 1.72 -4.32 10.54
N PRO A 34 1.53 -5.43 9.80
CA PRO A 34 1.95 -6.74 10.27
C PRO A 34 3.47 -6.83 10.24
N LEU A 35 4.07 -6.92 11.42
CA LEU A 35 5.51 -7.11 11.61
C LEU A 35 5.85 -8.58 11.92
N SER A 36 4.83 -9.40 12.09
CA SER A 36 4.90 -10.84 12.27
C SER A 36 3.83 -11.57 11.44
N GLY A 37 3.90 -12.90 11.43
CA GLY A 37 2.91 -13.74 10.75
C GLY A 37 3.01 -13.78 9.23
N THR A 38 1.91 -14.11 8.56
CA THR A 38 1.85 -14.41 7.12
C THR A 38 2.26 -13.23 6.23
N TYR A 39 2.02 -12.00 6.69
CA TYR A 39 2.24 -10.76 5.93
C TYR A 39 3.42 -9.92 6.44
N ALA A 40 4.26 -10.46 7.32
CA ALA A 40 5.47 -9.76 7.79
C ALA A 40 6.35 -9.20 6.64
N PRO A 41 6.59 -9.92 5.52
CA PRO A 41 7.36 -9.36 4.41
C PRO A 41 6.71 -8.12 3.77
N ILE A 42 5.37 -8.07 3.74
CA ILE A 42 4.60 -6.91 3.23
C ILE A 42 4.76 -5.73 4.19
N GLY A 43 4.57 -5.97 5.50
CA GLY A 43 4.74 -4.92 6.50
C GLY A 43 6.17 -4.36 6.56
N GLN A 44 7.17 -5.18 6.23
CA GLN A 44 8.56 -4.73 6.11
C GLN A 44 8.77 -3.77 4.93
N GLN A 45 8.15 -4.02 3.77
CA GLN A 45 8.14 -3.08 2.64
C GLN A 45 7.43 -1.76 3.00
N VAL A 46 6.31 -1.83 3.72
CA VAL A 46 5.62 -0.64 4.25
C VAL A 46 6.56 0.18 5.15
N ARG A 47 7.23 -0.47 6.10
CA ARG A 47 8.20 0.19 7.00
C ARG A 47 9.30 0.90 6.21
N TRP A 48 9.94 0.19 5.28
CA TRP A 48 11.02 0.75 4.47
C TRP A 48 10.58 1.94 3.62
N GLY A 49 9.40 1.88 3.01
CA GLY A 49 8.85 2.99 2.24
C GLY A 49 8.62 4.24 3.09
N LEU A 50 7.98 4.08 4.26
CA LEU A 50 7.72 5.18 5.19
C LEU A 50 9.02 5.78 5.74
N GLU A 51 9.93 4.93 6.23
CA GLU A 51 11.20 5.38 6.83
C GLU A 51 12.07 6.15 5.82
N LEU A 52 12.16 5.67 4.58
CA LEU A 52 12.93 6.33 3.53
C LEU A 52 12.38 7.73 3.23
N ALA A 53 11.07 7.85 2.97
CA ALA A 53 10.45 9.13 2.68
C ALA A 53 10.49 10.09 3.88
N THR A 54 10.25 9.58 5.10
CA THR A 54 10.37 10.36 6.33
C THR A 54 11.78 10.89 6.53
N LYS A 55 12.81 10.08 6.30
CA LYS A 55 14.22 10.51 6.39
C LYS A 55 14.50 11.67 5.45
N GLU A 56 14.03 11.59 4.21
CA GLU A 56 14.22 12.65 3.21
C GLU A 56 13.49 13.94 3.59
N VAL A 57 12.23 13.85 4.02
CA VAL A 57 11.45 15.02 4.47
C VAL A 57 12.07 15.66 5.71
N ASN A 58 12.48 14.85 6.70
CA ASN A 58 13.12 15.34 7.91
C ASN A 58 14.46 16.03 7.63
N ALA A 59 15.28 15.46 6.72
CA ALA A 59 16.52 16.08 6.27
C ALA A 59 16.30 17.41 5.53
N ALA A 60 15.12 17.60 4.92
CA ALA A 60 14.71 18.85 4.29
C ALA A 60 14.08 19.87 5.28
N GLY A 61 14.13 19.61 6.59
CA GLY A 61 13.60 20.50 7.63
C GLY A 61 12.22 20.11 8.17
N GLY A 62 11.67 18.97 7.75
CA GLY A 62 10.36 18.49 8.18
C GLY A 62 9.21 19.14 7.42
N ILE A 63 8.01 19.11 8.02
CA ILE A 63 6.80 19.73 7.45
C ILE A 63 6.47 20.96 8.31
N LEU A 64 6.45 22.15 7.70
CA LEU A 64 6.28 23.42 8.43
C LEU A 64 7.26 23.56 9.62
N GLY A 65 8.49 23.08 9.45
CA GLY A 65 9.54 23.11 10.49
C GLY A 65 9.42 22.03 11.57
N ARG A 66 8.41 21.13 11.49
CA ARG A 66 8.20 20.03 12.45
C ARG A 66 8.72 18.71 11.87
N GLN A 67 9.52 17.99 12.65
CA GLN A 67 10.02 16.66 12.26
C GLN A 67 8.88 15.62 12.29
N ILE A 68 8.93 14.63 11.41
CA ILE A 68 8.03 13.48 11.43
C ILE A 68 8.58 12.41 12.36
N GLU A 69 7.74 11.89 13.25
CA GLU A 69 8.00 10.74 14.12
C GLU A 69 7.06 9.59 13.73
N LEU A 70 7.61 8.43 13.35
CA LEU A 70 6.85 7.22 13.02
C LEU A 70 6.73 6.32 14.26
N LEU A 71 5.52 5.88 14.58
CA LEU A 71 5.25 4.97 15.70
C LEU A 71 4.61 3.67 15.18
N PHE A 72 5.37 2.57 15.21
CA PHE A 72 4.93 1.28 14.68
C PHE A 72 4.24 0.41 15.72
N GLU A 73 3.15 -0.23 15.34
CA GLU A 73 2.50 -1.30 16.10
C GLU A 73 2.24 -2.50 15.19
N ASP A 74 2.57 -3.70 15.69
CA ASP A 74 2.29 -4.96 14.99
C ASP A 74 0.80 -5.31 15.09
N GLU A 75 0.14 -5.44 13.94
CA GLU A 75 -1.26 -5.90 13.88
C GLU A 75 -1.42 -7.41 13.70
N GLU A 76 -0.34 -8.17 13.50
CA GLU A 76 -0.35 -9.63 13.35
C GLU A 76 -1.28 -10.13 12.22
N ALA A 77 -1.62 -9.24 11.26
CA ALA A 77 -2.66 -9.43 10.25
C ALA A 77 -4.05 -9.78 10.81
N ASN A 78 -4.35 -9.35 12.04
CA ASN A 78 -5.58 -9.65 12.77
C ASN A 78 -6.38 -8.35 13.04
N PRO A 79 -7.66 -8.24 12.59
CA PRO A 79 -8.44 -7.03 12.77
C PRO A 79 -8.68 -6.61 14.23
N ALA A 80 -8.83 -7.57 15.16
CA ALA A 80 -9.03 -7.24 16.57
C ALA A 80 -7.77 -6.61 17.16
N VAL A 81 -6.60 -7.21 16.88
CA VAL A 81 -5.30 -6.65 17.29
C VAL A 81 -5.10 -5.28 16.66
N ALA A 82 -5.38 -5.13 15.36
CA ALA A 82 -5.26 -3.86 14.64
C ALA A 82 -6.06 -2.73 15.32
N THR A 83 -7.32 -2.98 15.71
CA THR A 83 -8.14 -1.98 16.41
C THR A 83 -7.59 -1.61 17.79
N GLN A 84 -7.09 -2.59 18.56
CA GLN A 84 -6.45 -2.32 19.85
C GLN A 84 -5.19 -1.46 19.68
N LYS A 85 -4.38 -1.74 18.66
CA LYS A 85 -3.16 -0.97 18.36
C LYS A 85 -3.47 0.44 17.88
N ALA A 86 -4.45 0.59 17.00
CA ALA A 86 -4.92 1.89 16.55
C ALA A 86 -5.46 2.73 17.71
N GLU A 87 -6.23 2.15 18.62
CA GLU A 87 -6.75 2.85 19.80
C GLU A 87 -5.61 3.32 20.71
N LYS A 88 -4.59 2.49 20.94
CA LYS A 88 -3.38 2.90 21.68
C LYS A 88 -2.70 4.10 21.01
N LEU A 89 -2.50 4.05 19.69
CA LEU A 89 -1.86 5.14 18.94
C LEU A 89 -2.66 6.45 19.04
N PHE A 90 -4.00 6.38 18.94
CA PHE A 90 -4.86 7.55 19.08
C PHE A 90 -4.93 8.09 20.50
N GLN A 91 -5.09 7.22 21.51
CA GLN A 91 -5.39 7.66 22.88
C GLN A 91 -4.16 7.89 23.74
N VAL A 92 -3.11 7.09 23.56
CA VAL A 92 -1.89 7.18 24.37
C VAL A 92 -0.83 7.99 23.64
N ASN A 93 -0.51 7.62 22.40
CA ASN A 93 0.55 8.29 21.64
C ASN A 93 0.12 9.62 21.01
N LYS A 94 -1.19 9.86 20.94
CA LYS A 94 -1.80 11.09 20.38
C LYS A 94 -1.28 11.38 18.97
N VAL A 95 -1.27 10.37 18.10
CA VAL A 95 -0.83 10.55 16.71
C VAL A 95 -1.73 11.53 15.96
N ASP A 96 -1.13 12.34 15.09
CA ASP A 96 -1.83 13.30 14.22
C ASP A 96 -2.55 12.57 13.07
N PHE A 97 -1.98 11.46 12.63
CA PHE A 97 -2.44 10.67 11.49
C PHE A 97 -2.09 9.20 11.69
N LEU A 98 -2.91 8.30 11.17
CA LEU A 98 -2.61 6.87 11.18
C LEU A 98 -2.54 6.32 9.76
N THR A 99 -1.59 5.42 9.55
CA THR A 99 -1.42 4.72 8.29
C THR A 99 -1.13 3.25 8.50
N GLY A 100 -1.04 2.54 7.38
CA GLY A 100 -0.89 1.10 7.30
C GLY A 100 -2.24 0.42 7.13
N THR A 101 -2.40 -0.64 7.90
CA THR A 101 -3.28 -1.80 7.74
C THR A 101 -3.02 -2.52 6.42
N VAL A 102 -2.58 -3.76 6.50
CA VAL A 102 -2.30 -4.60 5.32
C VAL A 102 -3.49 -5.50 5.02
N ASN A 103 -4.16 -5.98 6.07
CA ASN A 103 -5.36 -6.78 5.93
C ASN A 103 -6.57 -5.85 5.69
N SER A 104 -7.34 -6.08 4.62
CA SER A 104 -8.53 -5.26 4.33
C SER A 104 -9.59 -5.30 5.42
N GLY A 105 -9.71 -6.41 6.16
CA GLY A 105 -10.54 -6.48 7.36
C GLY A 105 -10.02 -5.59 8.49
N SER A 106 -8.71 -5.49 8.68
CA SER A 106 -8.11 -4.54 9.61
C SER A 106 -8.40 -3.10 9.20
N THR A 107 -8.25 -2.76 7.91
CA THR A 107 -8.54 -1.39 7.42
C THR A 107 -9.99 -1.00 7.66
N LEU A 108 -10.94 -1.90 7.37
CA LEU A 108 -12.36 -1.64 7.63
C LEU A 108 -12.63 -1.43 9.13
N ALA A 109 -12.04 -2.25 10.00
CA ALA A 109 -12.23 -2.15 11.45
C ALA A 109 -11.59 -0.88 12.04
N VAL A 110 -10.35 -0.57 11.64
CA VAL A 110 -9.63 0.64 12.05
C VAL A 110 -10.27 1.91 11.46
N GLY A 111 -10.82 1.84 10.24
CA GLY A 111 -11.57 2.94 9.62
C GLY A 111 -12.82 3.32 10.41
N GLN A 112 -13.60 2.34 10.86
CA GLN A 112 -14.73 2.59 11.75
C GLN A 112 -14.30 3.21 13.09
N LEU A 113 -13.17 2.77 13.65
CA LEU A 113 -12.61 3.34 14.87
C LEU A 113 -12.19 4.80 14.68
N ALA A 114 -11.51 5.08 13.57
CA ALA A 114 -11.04 6.41 13.21
C ALA A 114 -12.21 7.39 13.01
N GLU A 115 -13.27 6.97 12.33
CA GLU A 115 -14.48 7.76 12.15
C GLU A 115 -15.12 8.12 13.50
N ARG A 116 -15.31 7.13 14.39
CA ARG A 116 -15.88 7.37 15.74
C ARG A 116 -15.04 8.31 16.59
N ASN A 117 -13.71 8.25 16.44
CA ASN A 117 -12.77 9.08 17.19
C ASN A 117 -12.45 10.42 16.51
N GLY A 118 -13.05 10.71 15.35
CA GLY A 118 -12.74 11.91 14.57
C GLY A 118 -11.26 11.98 14.16
N ARG A 119 -10.65 10.84 13.82
CA ARG A 119 -9.24 10.72 13.41
C ARG A 119 -9.12 10.33 11.94
N LEU A 120 -8.03 10.70 11.28
CA LEU A 120 -7.80 10.36 9.88
C LEU A 120 -6.91 9.14 9.74
N ILE A 121 -7.24 8.30 8.76
CA ILE A 121 -6.37 7.20 8.33
C ILE A 121 -6.20 7.19 6.82
N ALA A 122 -5.05 6.70 6.35
CA ALA A 122 -4.94 6.24 4.98
C ALA A 122 -4.28 4.86 4.86
N THR A 123 -4.82 4.02 3.98
CA THR A 123 -4.20 2.73 3.65
C THR A 123 -3.23 2.86 2.48
N THR A 124 -2.13 2.12 2.57
CA THR A 124 -1.11 1.94 1.52
C THR A 124 -1.09 0.53 0.92
N VAL A 125 -1.94 -0.38 1.40
CA VAL A 125 -1.88 -1.80 1.02
C VAL A 125 -3.25 -2.44 0.74
N SER A 126 -4.28 -2.17 1.54
CA SER A 126 -5.54 -2.91 1.46
C SER A 126 -6.32 -2.72 0.14
N PHE A 127 -6.79 -3.83 -0.42
CA PHE A 127 -7.38 -3.85 -1.76
C PHE A 127 -8.91 -3.92 -1.82
N SER A 128 -9.61 -4.36 -0.76
CA SER A 128 -11.07 -4.53 -0.83
C SER A 128 -11.76 -3.25 -1.31
N ASP A 129 -12.57 -3.37 -2.36
CA ASP A 129 -13.26 -2.22 -2.95
C ASP A 129 -14.19 -1.54 -1.93
N ALA A 130 -14.71 -2.28 -0.94
CA ALA A 130 -15.60 -1.78 0.11
C ALA A 130 -15.06 -0.55 0.85
N ILE A 131 -13.74 -0.48 1.05
CA ILE A 131 -13.06 0.59 1.81
C ILE A 131 -13.38 1.99 1.27
N THR A 132 -13.56 2.14 -0.05
CA THR A 132 -13.93 3.42 -0.69
C THR A 132 -15.21 3.29 -1.52
N THR A 133 -16.10 2.36 -1.16
CA THR A 133 -17.41 2.23 -1.80
C THR A 133 -18.51 2.16 -0.74
N ASP A 134 -19.12 1.01 -0.50
CA ASP A 134 -20.23 0.86 0.44
C ASP A 134 -19.84 1.08 1.91
N LYS A 135 -18.55 0.92 2.25
CA LYS A 135 -17.98 1.20 3.58
C LYS A 135 -17.06 2.42 3.59
N CYS A 136 -17.16 3.30 2.59
CA CYS A 136 -16.41 4.56 2.56
C CYS A 136 -16.61 5.38 3.84
N SER A 137 -15.64 6.23 4.19
CA SER A 137 -15.74 7.09 5.38
C SER A 137 -15.06 8.42 5.09
N PRO A 138 -15.60 9.56 5.57
CA PRO A 138 -14.92 10.85 5.42
C PRO A 138 -13.54 10.87 6.09
N ASN A 139 -13.27 9.92 6.98
CA ASN A 139 -12.03 9.82 7.74
C ASN A 139 -11.04 8.79 7.19
N VAL A 140 -11.39 8.10 6.11
CA VAL A 140 -10.58 7.03 5.50
C VAL A 140 -10.21 7.45 4.09
N PHE A 141 -8.90 7.43 3.81
CA PHE A 141 -8.34 7.67 2.48
C PHE A 141 -7.59 6.43 1.99
N ARG A 142 -7.49 6.26 0.68
CA ARG A 142 -6.71 5.16 0.09
C ARG A 142 -5.76 5.67 -0.99
N VAL A 143 -4.45 5.56 -0.72
CA VAL A 143 -3.40 6.01 -1.65
C VAL A 143 -2.93 4.90 -2.61
N ASN A 144 -3.19 3.63 -2.25
CA ASN A 144 -2.93 2.47 -3.10
C ASN A 144 -4.10 2.19 -4.07
N ALA A 145 -3.87 1.34 -5.07
CA ALA A 145 -4.92 0.91 -5.99
C ALA A 145 -5.89 -0.08 -5.33
N ARG A 146 -7.17 -0.02 -5.68
CA ARG A 146 -8.19 -1.00 -5.27
C ARG A 146 -8.23 -2.24 -6.17
N ALA A 147 -8.89 -3.31 -5.72
CA ALA A 147 -9.03 -4.54 -6.47
C ALA A 147 -9.66 -4.32 -7.86
N GLY A 148 -10.69 -3.47 -7.96
CA GLY A 148 -11.31 -3.13 -9.24
C GLY A 148 -10.35 -2.47 -10.25
N GLN A 149 -9.50 -1.54 -9.80
CA GLN A 149 -8.49 -0.88 -10.65
C GLN A 149 -7.47 -1.90 -11.18
N GLN A 150 -6.99 -2.79 -10.31
CA GLN A 150 -6.01 -3.83 -10.66
C GLN A 150 -6.63 -4.83 -11.65
N SER A 151 -7.87 -5.20 -11.40
CA SER A 151 -8.63 -6.13 -12.23
C SER A 151 -8.89 -5.59 -13.63
N ALA A 152 -9.12 -4.28 -13.78
CA ALA A 152 -9.32 -3.65 -15.08
C ALA A 152 -8.09 -3.84 -15.99
N ALA A 153 -6.88 -3.57 -15.49
CA ALA A 153 -5.65 -3.74 -16.26
C ALA A 153 -5.37 -5.22 -16.60
N LEU A 154 -5.55 -6.11 -15.62
CA LEU A 154 -5.31 -7.53 -15.84
C LEU A 154 -6.33 -8.15 -16.81
N ALA A 155 -7.61 -7.77 -16.72
CA ALA A 155 -8.66 -8.26 -17.61
C ALA A 155 -8.48 -7.76 -19.05
N GLU A 156 -8.03 -6.51 -19.24
CA GLU A 156 -7.70 -6.00 -20.58
C GLU A 156 -6.54 -6.77 -21.22
N TRP A 157 -5.48 -7.06 -20.45
CA TRP A 157 -4.39 -7.91 -20.92
C TRP A 157 -4.88 -9.33 -21.23
N LEU A 158 -5.66 -9.94 -20.32
CA LEU A 158 -6.17 -11.31 -20.47
C LEU A 158 -7.01 -11.44 -21.75
N ALA A 159 -7.86 -10.46 -22.06
CA ALA A 159 -8.70 -10.47 -23.24
C ALA A 159 -7.90 -10.54 -24.55
N LYS A 160 -6.74 -9.86 -24.58
CA LYS A 160 -5.86 -9.79 -25.75
C LYS A 160 -4.98 -11.04 -25.88
N ASP A 161 -4.40 -11.49 -24.77
CA ASP A 161 -3.42 -12.59 -24.76
C ASP A 161 -4.08 -13.98 -24.74
N LYS A 162 -5.25 -14.10 -24.09
CA LYS A 162 -5.99 -15.34 -23.86
C LYS A 162 -7.50 -15.16 -24.14
N PRO A 163 -7.90 -14.91 -25.39
CA PRO A 163 -9.30 -14.72 -25.73
C PRO A 163 -10.14 -15.93 -25.29
N LYS A 164 -11.29 -15.66 -24.64
CA LYS A 164 -12.20 -16.69 -24.10
C LYS A 164 -11.54 -17.64 -23.08
N ALA A 165 -10.61 -17.12 -22.27
CA ALA A 165 -9.95 -17.88 -21.22
C ALA A 165 -10.95 -18.59 -20.31
N LYS A 166 -10.64 -19.84 -19.94
CA LYS A 166 -11.31 -20.57 -18.86
C LYS A 166 -10.55 -20.34 -17.56
N VAL A 167 -11.14 -19.58 -16.65
CA VAL A 167 -10.49 -19.09 -15.44
C VAL A 167 -11.01 -19.88 -14.23
N TYR A 168 -10.08 -20.47 -13.49
CA TYR A 168 -10.33 -20.99 -12.15
C TYR A 168 -9.77 -20.02 -11.12
N TYR A 169 -10.42 -19.86 -9.97
CA TYR A 169 -10.04 -18.89 -8.96
C TYR A 169 -9.59 -19.59 -7.66
N LEU A 170 -8.50 -19.12 -7.05
CA LEU A 170 -8.03 -19.58 -5.76
C LEU A 170 -7.65 -18.39 -4.90
N GLY A 171 -8.30 -18.21 -3.75
CA GLY A 171 -8.01 -17.09 -2.85
C GLY A 171 -7.86 -17.53 -1.40
N PRO A 172 -7.34 -16.67 -0.52
CA PRO A 172 -7.45 -16.87 0.91
C PRO A 172 -8.89 -16.58 1.38
N ASP A 173 -9.39 -17.35 2.36
CA ASP A 173 -10.76 -17.27 2.87
C ASP A 173 -10.95 -16.12 3.87
N TYR A 174 -10.85 -14.89 3.36
CA TYR A 174 -11.20 -13.67 4.07
C TYR A 174 -11.51 -12.53 3.07
N GLU A 175 -11.85 -11.36 3.60
CA GLU A 175 -12.31 -10.19 2.85
C GLU A 175 -11.45 -9.85 1.61
N MET A 176 -10.13 -9.70 1.75
CA MET A 176 -9.28 -9.34 0.61
C MET A 176 -9.31 -10.42 -0.48
N GLY A 177 -9.18 -11.69 -0.10
CA GLY A 177 -9.13 -12.80 -1.04
C GLY A 177 -10.43 -12.96 -1.84
N ARG A 178 -11.57 -12.82 -1.16
CA ARG A 178 -12.91 -12.89 -1.77
C ARG A 178 -13.21 -11.67 -2.63
N SER A 179 -12.91 -10.46 -2.13
CA SER A 179 -13.15 -9.21 -2.86
C SER A 179 -12.33 -9.13 -4.14
N THR A 180 -11.05 -9.51 -4.10
CA THR A 180 -10.17 -9.50 -5.28
C THR A 180 -10.58 -10.54 -6.34
N VAL A 181 -10.94 -11.76 -5.91
CA VAL A 181 -11.50 -12.78 -6.82
C VAL A 181 -12.79 -12.26 -7.47
N ALA A 182 -13.71 -11.70 -6.69
CA ALA A 182 -14.98 -11.17 -7.21
C ALA A 182 -14.76 -10.04 -8.22
N ALA A 183 -13.88 -9.09 -7.90
CA ALA A 183 -13.54 -7.96 -8.77
C ALA A 183 -12.93 -8.43 -10.10
N PHE A 184 -11.97 -9.37 -10.05
CA PHE A 184 -11.34 -9.88 -11.26
C PHE A 184 -12.29 -10.75 -12.08
N LYS A 185 -13.08 -11.61 -11.44
CA LYS A 185 -14.11 -12.42 -12.11
C LYS A 185 -15.09 -11.55 -12.89
N ALA A 186 -15.62 -10.50 -12.27
CA ALA A 186 -16.53 -9.56 -12.92
C ALA A 186 -15.85 -8.81 -14.08
N ALA A 187 -14.57 -8.45 -13.97
CA ALA A 187 -13.83 -7.79 -15.04
C ALA A 187 -13.51 -8.73 -16.20
N ALA A 188 -13.10 -9.97 -15.92
CA ALA A 188 -12.74 -10.97 -16.93
C ALA A 188 -13.96 -11.49 -17.71
N GLU A 189 -15.11 -11.68 -17.06
CA GLU A 189 -16.33 -12.12 -17.73
C GLU A 189 -16.84 -11.07 -18.72
N LYS A 190 -16.66 -9.78 -18.43
CA LYS A 190 -16.96 -8.67 -19.38
C LYS A 190 -16.10 -8.72 -20.64
N THR A 191 -14.95 -9.39 -20.62
CA THR A 191 -14.08 -9.58 -21.79
C THR A 191 -14.26 -10.94 -22.47
N GLY A 192 -15.26 -11.72 -22.04
CA GLY A 192 -15.62 -13.01 -22.63
C GLY A 192 -14.91 -14.22 -22.02
N ALA A 193 -14.19 -14.05 -20.90
CA ALA A 193 -13.68 -15.18 -20.13
C ALA A 193 -14.82 -15.99 -19.47
N GLN A 194 -14.57 -17.26 -19.19
CA GLN A 194 -15.51 -18.18 -18.57
C GLN A 194 -14.97 -18.67 -17.23
N SER A 195 -15.77 -18.54 -16.18
CA SER A 195 -15.47 -19.10 -14.87
C SER A 195 -15.67 -20.62 -14.85
N THR A 196 -14.66 -21.38 -14.40
CA THR A 196 -14.74 -22.85 -14.28
C THR A 196 -14.82 -23.36 -12.84
N GLY A 197 -14.65 -22.48 -11.86
CA GLY A 197 -14.78 -22.79 -10.44
C GLY A 197 -13.94 -21.85 -9.58
N GLU A 198 -14.20 -21.87 -8.27
CA GLU A 198 -13.46 -21.09 -7.29
C GLU A 198 -13.28 -21.87 -6.00
N VAL A 199 -12.17 -21.65 -5.31
CA VAL A 199 -11.89 -22.25 -4.00
C VAL A 199 -11.18 -21.25 -3.09
N PHE A 200 -11.51 -21.29 -1.80
CA PHE A 200 -10.91 -20.41 -0.81
C PHE A 200 -10.24 -21.22 0.28
N ALA A 201 -8.95 -20.98 0.50
CA ALA A 201 -8.14 -21.66 1.50
C ALA A 201 -8.00 -20.80 2.76
N PRO A 202 -7.99 -21.37 3.97
CA PRO A 202 -7.72 -20.60 5.19
C PRO A 202 -6.40 -19.81 5.09
N LEU A 203 -6.37 -18.59 5.62
CA LEU A 203 -5.14 -17.79 5.69
C LEU A 203 -4.06 -18.55 6.48
N GLY A 204 -2.84 -18.61 5.95
CA GLY A 204 -1.74 -19.34 6.56
C GLY A 204 -1.77 -20.86 6.31
N SER A 205 -2.57 -21.32 5.34
CA SER A 205 -2.64 -22.73 4.91
C SER A 205 -1.25 -23.30 4.64
N LYS A 206 -0.99 -24.48 5.21
CA LYS A 206 0.29 -25.20 5.05
C LYS A 206 0.31 -26.14 3.86
N ASP A 207 -0.87 -26.57 3.40
CA ASP A 207 -1.03 -27.52 2.31
C ASP A 207 -2.17 -27.10 1.36
N TYR A 208 -1.80 -26.81 0.12
CA TYR A 208 -2.71 -26.49 -0.98
C TYR A 208 -3.02 -27.72 -1.86
N SER A 209 -2.35 -28.85 -1.67
CA SER A 209 -2.48 -30.03 -2.53
C SER A 209 -3.90 -30.60 -2.57
N GLN A 210 -4.64 -30.45 -1.47
CA GLN A 210 -6.06 -30.80 -1.35
C GLN A 210 -6.97 -30.10 -2.38
N TYR A 211 -6.57 -28.91 -2.88
CA TYR A 211 -7.34 -28.15 -3.87
C TYR A 211 -6.98 -28.51 -5.31
N PHE A 212 -5.85 -29.18 -5.54
CA PHE A 212 -5.34 -29.46 -6.89
C PHE A 212 -6.20 -30.46 -7.68
N GLY A 213 -6.91 -31.35 -6.98
CA GLY A 213 -7.89 -32.25 -7.61
C GLY A 213 -9.03 -31.48 -8.28
N GLN A 214 -9.59 -30.49 -7.57
CA GLN A 214 -10.68 -29.63 -8.08
C GLN A 214 -10.19 -28.78 -9.25
N LEU A 215 -8.99 -28.18 -9.12
CA LEU A 215 -8.36 -27.41 -10.20
C LEU A 215 -8.19 -28.23 -11.49
N ARG A 216 -7.70 -29.48 -11.39
CA ARG A 216 -7.55 -30.37 -12.55
C ARG A 216 -8.89 -30.76 -13.16
N ALA A 217 -9.88 -31.07 -12.33
CA ALA A 217 -11.23 -31.44 -12.80
C ALA A 217 -11.91 -30.32 -13.59
N ALA A 218 -11.68 -29.06 -13.19
CA ALA A 218 -12.23 -27.89 -13.86
C ALA A 218 -11.60 -27.57 -15.23
N ARG A 219 -10.45 -28.18 -15.56
CA ARG A 219 -9.71 -28.00 -16.83
C ARG A 219 -9.57 -26.53 -17.27
N PRO A 220 -9.11 -25.61 -16.40
CA PRO A 220 -8.91 -24.22 -16.79
C PRO A 220 -7.71 -24.06 -17.73
N SER A 221 -7.72 -22.98 -18.50
CA SER A 221 -6.53 -22.47 -19.20
C SER A 221 -5.76 -21.45 -18.36
N VAL A 222 -6.44 -20.83 -17.38
CA VAL A 222 -5.91 -19.79 -16.52
C VAL A 222 -6.27 -20.05 -15.06
N LEU A 223 -5.32 -19.92 -14.16
CA LEU A 223 -5.56 -19.82 -12.72
C LEU A 223 -5.40 -18.35 -12.31
N TYR A 224 -6.44 -17.76 -11.73
CA TYR A 224 -6.30 -16.53 -10.97
C TYR A 224 -6.10 -16.87 -9.50
N THR A 225 -5.05 -16.32 -8.89
CA THR A 225 -4.85 -16.41 -7.44
C THR A 225 -4.78 -15.04 -6.77
N SER A 226 -5.36 -14.94 -5.57
CA SER A 226 -5.23 -13.77 -4.69
C SER A 226 -4.49 -14.08 -3.39
N THR A 227 -3.72 -15.18 -3.34
CA THR A 227 -2.78 -15.44 -2.24
C THR A 227 -1.70 -14.36 -2.17
N ALA A 228 -1.18 -14.09 -0.98
CA ALA A 228 -0.13 -13.10 -0.78
C ALA A 228 0.89 -13.58 0.27
N GLY A 229 2.07 -12.95 0.28
CA GLY A 229 3.12 -13.24 1.26
C GLY A 229 3.55 -14.70 1.25
N ASN A 230 3.65 -15.29 2.44
CA ASN A 230 4.12 -16.67 2.61
C ASN A 230 3.19 -17.73 1.99
N ASP A 231 1.91 -17.39 1.80
CA ASP A 231 0.95 -18.31 1.18
C ASP A 231 1.16 -18.43 -0.33
N THR A 232 1.57 -17.36 -1.01
CA THR A 232 1.95 -17.44 -2.43
C THR A 232 3.12 -18.38 -2.63
N VAL A 233 4.16 -18.26 -1.79
CA VAL A 233 5.36 -19.11 -1.88
C VAL A 233 4.94 -20.57 -1.80
N ARG A 234 4.16 -20.95 -0.79
CA ARG A 234 3.67 -22.33 -0.65
C ARG A 234 2.83 -22.79 -1.84
N LEU A 235 1.87 -21.99 -2.28
CA LEU A 235 0.98 -22.36 -3.38
C LEU A 235 1.80 -22.62 -4.65
N LEU A 236 2.65 -21.69 -5.08
CA LEU A 236 3.38 -21.80 -6.35
C LEU A 236 4.46 -22.89 -6.30
N THR A 237 5.15 -23.07 -5.17
CA THR A 237 6.09 -24.19 -4.98
C THR A 237 5.36 -25.53 -5.12
N GLN A 238 4.26 -25.73 -4.40
CA GLN A 238 3.49 -26.98 -4.47
C GLN A 238 2.88 -27.21 -5.86
N MET A 239 2.40 -26.16 -6.54
CA MET A 239 1.93 -26.29 -7.93
C MET A 239 3.05 -26.75 -8.87
N GLY A 240 4.29 -26.26 -8.67
CA GLY A 240 5.47 -26.71 -9.40
C GLY A 240 5.78 -28.18 -9.15
N GLU A 241 5.82 -28.61 -7.88
CA GLU A 241 6.07 -30.00 -7.47
C GLU A 241 5.03 -30.99 -8.05
N TYR A 242 3.77 -30.58 -8.12
CA TYR A 242 2.67 -31.37 -8.69
C TYR A 242 2.55 -31.24 -10.23
N GLY A 243 3.46 -30.51 -10.88
CA GLY A 243 3.52 -30.38 -12.34
C GLY A 243 2.37 -29.57 -12.95
N LEU A 244 1.65 -28.77 -12.17
CA LEU A 244 0.47 -28.03 -12.61
C LEU A 244 0.79 -26.82 -13.50
N LEU A 245 2.03 -26.32 -13.46
CA LEU A 245 2.44 -25.11 -14.18
C LEU A 245 2.54 -25.27 -15.70
N ARG A 246 2.72 -26.50 -16.21
CA ARG A 246 3.14 -26.73 -17.62
C ARG A 246 2.13 -26.29 -18.68
N ASN A 247 0.84 -26.24 -18.35
CA ASN A 247 -0.25 -25.91 -19.29
C ASN A 247 -1.23 -24.89 -18.72
N LEU A 248 -0.80 -24.13 -17.72
CA LEU A 248 -1.66 -23.23 -16.96
C LEU A 248 -1.01 -21.85 -16.92
N THR A 249 -1.67 -20.86 -17.52
CA THR A 249 -1.24 -19.47 -17.31
C THR A 249 -1.69 -19.05 -15.92
N ILE A 250 -0.74 -18.64 -15.08
CA ILE A 250 -1.05 -18.13 -13.74
C ILE A 250 -1.09 -16.62 -13.79
N VAL A 251 -2.20 -16.08 -13.34
CA VAL A 251 -2.39 -14.66 -13.10
C VAL A 251 -2.80 -14.44 -11.65
N GLY A 252 -2.76 -13.20 -11.17
CA GLY A 252 -3.25 -12.95 -9.83
C GLY A 252 -3.43 -11.51 -9.44
N ALA A 253 -3.88 -11.34 -8.20
CA ALA A 253 -4.02 -10.05 -7.55
C ALA A 253 -2.65 -9.36 -7.42
N SER A 254 -2.67 -8.02 -7.35
CA SER A 254 -1.48 -7.24 -7.01
C SER A 254 -0.80 -7.79 -5.75
N GLY A 255 0.53 -7.87 -5.80
CA GLY A 255 1.33 -8.32 -4.66
C GLY A 255 1.28 -9.81 -4.36
N THR A 256 0.67 -10.62 -5.25
CA THR A 256 0.82 -12.08 -5.19
C THR A 256 2.28 -12.47 -5.31
N VAL A 257 2.94 -12.03 -6.38
CA VAL A 257 4.39 -12.16 -6.58
C VAL A 257 5.02 -10.77 -6.53
N THR A 258 6.03 -10.61 -5.67
CA THR A 258 6.72 -9.34 -5.39
C THR A 258 8.21 -9.54 -5.37
N ALA A 259 8.97 -8.44 -5.33
CA ALA A 259 10.42 -8.48 -5.14
C ALA A 259 10.83 -9.25 -3.86
N GLN A 260 9.97 -9.28 -2.83
CA GLN A 260 10.25 -9.97 -1.57
C GLN A 260 10.14 -11.49 -1.63
N ASN A 261 9.18 -12.03 -2.40
CA ASN A 261 8.91 -13.46 -2.40
C ASN A 261 9.38 -14.19 -3.66
N ILE A 262 9.70 -13.46 -4.73
CA ILE A 262 10.10 -14.05 -6.02
C ILE A 262 11.33 -14.97 -5.91
N GLY A 263 12.31 -14.62 -5.08
CA GLY A 263 13.48 -15.47 -4.84
C GLY A 263 13.12 -16.82 -4.19
N ALA A 264 12.16 -16.83 -3.28
CA ALA A 264 11.68 -18.05 -2.63
C ALA A 264 10.77 -18.88 -3.54
N ILE A 265 10.04 -18.24 -4.45
CA ILE A 265 9.20 -18.92 -5.46
C ILE A 265 10.09 -19.54 -6.56
N GLY A 266 11.17 -18.87 -6.94
CA GLY A 266 12.07 -19.30 -8.00
C GLY A 266 11.37 -19.37 -9.37
N LYS A 267 11.74 -20.39 -10.17
CA LYS A 267 11.23 -20.57 -11.54
C LYS A 267 9.70 -20.71 -11.65
N ALA A 268 9.00 -21.03 -10.55
CA ALA A 268 7.55 -21.08 -10.55
C ALA A 268 6.87 -19.70 -10.71
N ALA A 269 7.63 -18.60 -10.54
CA ALA A 269 7.15 -17.25 -10.78
C ALA A 269 7.21 -16.85 -12.26
N ASP A 270 7.96 -17.57 -13.08
CA ASP A 270 8.17 -17.21 -14.49
C ASP A 270 6.85 -17.23 -15.27
N GLY A 271 6.61 -16.17 -16.04
CA GLY A 271 5.40 -16.00 -16.83
C GLY A 271 4.16 -15.58 -16.03
N PHE A 272 4.24 -15.43 -14.70
CA PHE A 272 3.13 -14.94 -13.88
C PHE A 272 2.73 -13.52 -14.32
N VAL A 273 1.43 -13.24 -14.43
CA VAL A 273 0.93 -11.89 -14.81
C VAL A 273 0.01 -11.30 -13.76
N THR A 274 0.21 -10.03 -13.42
CA THR A 274 -0.62 -9.31 -12.43
C THR A 274 -0.98 -7.93 -12.92
N GLY A 275 -2.18 -7.46 -12.54
CA GLY A 275 -2.50 -6.04 -12.57
C GLY A 275 -1.87 -5.36 -11.36
N VAL A 276 -1.17 -4.24 -11.53
CA VAL A 276 -0.49 -3.49 -10.46
C VAL A 276 -0.56 -1.98 -10.68
N GLY A 277 -0.51 -1.21 -9.59
CA GLY A 277 -0.38 0.26 -9.66
C GLY A 277 1.07 0.75 -9.76
N TYR A 278 2.05 -0.16 -9.65
CA TYR A 278 3.48 0.16 -9.66
C TYR A 278 4.31 -1.00 -10.21
N SER A 279 5.37 -0.67 -10.94
CA SER A 279 6.50 -1.55 -11.23
C SER A 279 7.81 -0.81 -10.97
N ALA A 280 8.79 -1.50 -10.40
CA ALA A 280 10.14 -0.95 -10.24
C ALA A 280 10.82 -0.66 -11.60
N GLU A 281 10.30 -1.23 -12.70
CA GLU A 281 10.79 -1.04 -14.06
C GLU A 281 10.23 0.21 -14.76
N LEU A 282 9.39 1.02 -14.10
CA LEU A 282 8.89 2.26 -14.69
C LEU A 282 10.05 3.20 -15.05
N ALA A 283 10.08 3.66 -16.30
CA ALA A 283 11.21 4.39 -16.88
C ALA A 283 11.22 5.90 -16.58
N THR A 284 10.63 6.34 -15.47
CA THR A 284 10.59 7.76 -15.06
C THR A 284 11.83 8.15 -14.23
N PRO A 285 12.30 9.41 -14.29
CA PRO A 285 13.38 9.88 -13.43
C PRO A 285 13.09 9.70 -11.94
N GLU A 286 11.86 9.97 -11.52
CA GLU A 286 11.41 9.86 -10.12
C GLU A 286 11.48 8.41 -9.64
N ASN A 287 11.04 7.45 -10.45
CA ASN A 287 11.12 6.04 -10.10
C ASN A 287 12.58 5.55 -10.03
N LYS A 288 13.42 5.95 -10.99
CA LYS A 288 14.84 5.57 -10.98
C LYS A 288 15.56 6.09 -9.73
N ALA A 289 15.26 7.32 -9.32
CA ALA A 289 15.79 7.90 -8.09
C ALA A 289 15.31 7.12 -6.85
N PHE A 290 14.01 6.85 -6.75
CA PHE A 290 13.42 6.08 -5.66
C PHE A 290 14.01 4.66 -5.56
N VAL A 291 14.04 3.90 -6.65
CA VAL A 291 14.59 2.53 -6.68
C VAL A 291 16.06 2.52 -6.28
N SER A 292 16.85 3.50 -6.73
CA SER A 292 18.26 3.64 -6.35
C SER A 292 18.43 3.94 -4.86
N ALA A 293 17.68 4.90 -4.33
CA ALA A 293 17.70 5.25 -2.91
C ALA A 293 17.26 4.08 -2.02
N PHE A 294 16.21 3.37 -2.42
CA PHE A 294 15.69 2.20 -1.71
C PHE A 294 16.71 1.06 -1.67
N ARG A 295 17.32 0.71 -2.81
CA ARG A 295 18.40 -0.30 -2.86
C ARG A 295 19.59 0.09 -1.99
N LYS A 296 19.99 1.36 -2.03
CA LYS A 296 21.09 1.87 -1.20
C LYS A 296 20.77 1.77 0.30
N ALA A 297 19.51 1.94 0.69
CA ALA A 297 19.10 1.90 2.08
C ALA A 297 18.92 0.47 2.62
N TYR A 298 18.44 -0.47 1.79
CA TYR A 298 17.91 -1.75 2.26
C TYR A 298 18.43 -2.99 1.53
N ASP A 299 19.36 -2.83 0.57
CA ASP A 299 19.95 -3.92 -0.21
C ASP A 299 18.92 -4.84 -0.92
N THR A 300 17.78 -4.25 -1.27
CA THR A 300 16.70 -4.94 -1.98
C THR A 300 15.92 -3.97 -2.85
N ALA A 301 15.17 -4.48 -3.83
CA ALA A 301 14.30 -3.64 -4.65
C ALA A 301 12.99 -3.32 -3.89
N PRO A 302 12.41 -2.12 -4.10
CA PRO A 302 11.07 -1.85 -3.62
C PRO A 302 10.05 -2.67 -4.41
N ASP A 303 8.90 -2.95 -3.79
CA ASP A 303 7.70 -3.39 -4.49
C ASP A 303 6.60 -2.33 -4.39
N LEU A 304 5.38 -2.66 -4.84
CA LEU A 304 4.24 -1.74 -4.79
C LEU A 304 3.95 -1.21 -3.38
N TYR A 305 4.17 -2.04 -2.35
CA TYR A 305 3.85 -1.68 -0.97
C TYR A 305 4.86 -0.66 -0.44
N GLY A 306 6.14 -0.83 -0.78
CA GLY A 306 7.18 0.15 -0.51
C GLY A 306 6.94 1.47 -1.25
N ALA A 307 6.56 1.40 -2.53
CA ALA A 307 6.31 2.59 -3.35
C ALA A 307 5.07 3.39 -2.90
N ASP A 308 3.96 2.73 -2.59
CA ASP A 308 2.75 3.39 -2.08
C ASP A 308 2.98 3.98 -0.68
N SER A 309 3.74 3.30 0.16
CA SER A 309 4.08 3.79 1.51
C SER A 309 5.07 4.95 1.48
N TYR A 310 6.03 4.94 0.56
CA TYR A 310 6.89 6.10 0.29
C TYR A 310 6.05 7.30 -0.19
N GLY A 311 5.16 7.08 -1.16
CA GLY A 311 4.28 8.12 -1.71
C GLY A 311 3.30 8.72 -0.70
N LEU A 312 2.89 7.95 0.31
CA LEU A 312 2.01 8.43 1.38
C LEU A 312 2.60 9.61 2.15
N ILE A 313 3.90 9.58 2.47
CA ILE A 313 4.52 10.69 3.21
C ILE A 313 4.45 11.98 2.38
N GLY A 314 4.61 11.88 1.06
CA GLY A 314 4.39 12.99 0.14
C GLY A 314 2.95 13.51 0.14
N PHE A 315 1.97 12.60 0.11
CA PHE A 315 0.54 12.94 0.23
C PHE A 315 0.23 13.68 1.53
N PHE A 316 0.68 13.13 2.66
CA PHE A 316 0.43 13.72 3.97
C PHE A 316 1.14 15.06 4.16
N LYS A 317 2.40 15.18 3.70
CA LYS A 317 3.13 16.45 3.67
C LYS A 317 2.35 17.53 2.91
N ALA A 318 1.93 17.23 1.69
CA ALA A 318 1.18 18.18 0.86
C ALA A 318 -0.16 18.58 1.51
N ALA A 319 -0.84 17.64 2.17
CA ALA A 319 -2.08 17.92 2.91
C ALA A 319 -1.84 18.84 4.11
N VAL A 320 -0.81 18.58 4.93
CA VAL A 320 -0.44 19.42 6.08
C VAL A 320 -0.04 20.83 5.64
N GLU A 321 0.73 20.95 4.56
CA GLU A 321 1.13 22.25 4.00
C GLU A 321 -0.09 23.05 3.50
N LYS A 322 -1.03 22.39 2.80
CA LYS A 322 -2.27 23.01 2.34
C LYS A 322 -3.22 23.38 3.48
N ALA A 323 -3.27 22.56 4.54
CA ALA A 323 -4.09 22.82 5.72
C ALA A 323 -3.47 23.86 6.67
N GLY A 324 -2.17 24.12 6.58
CA GLY A 324 -1.43 24.96 7.51
C GLY A 324 -1.19 24.31 8.89
N GLY A 325 -1.34 22.98 9.01
CA GLY A 325 -1.22 22.26 10.27
C GLY A 325 -1.80 20.85 10.24
N THR A 326 -1.94 20.24 11.42
CA THR A 326 -2.44 18.86 11.61
C THR A 326 -3.86 18.77 12.17
N ASP A 327 -4.63 19.86 12.11
CA ASP A 327 -6.05 19.83 12.47
C ASP A 327 -6.81 18.84 11.56
N THR A 328 -7.62 17.96 12.16
CA THR A 328 -8.23 16.84 11.45
C THR A 328 -9.23 17.30 10.37
N GLU A 329 -10.06 18.30 10.66
CA GLU A 329 -11.05 18.79 9.70
C GLU A 329 -10.37 19.55 8.55
N ALA A 330 -9.35 20.36 8.86
CA ALA A 330 -8.54 21.04 7.86
C ALA A 330 -7.77 20.04 6.97
N LEU A 331 -7.19 19.00 7.56
CA LEU A 331 -6.50 17.95 6.82
C LEU A 331 -7.45 17.16 5.91
N ARG A 332 -8.64 16.79 6.40
CA ARG A 332 -9.64 16.07 5.59
C ARG A 332 -9.96 16.83 4.30
N LYS A 333 -10.30 18.11 4.43
CA LYS A 333 -10.57 19.00 3.29
C LYS A 333 -9.35 19.24 2.42
N ALA A 334 -8.15 19.30 3.01
CA ALA A 334 -6.93 19.47 2.24
C ALA A 334 -6.62 18.25 1.36
N MET A 335 -6.93 17.04 1.84
CA MET A 335 -6.73 15.77 1.15
C MET A 335 -7.68 15.57 -0.03
N GLU A 336 -8.91 16.08 0.03
CA GLU A 336 -9.88 16.02 -1.07
C GLU A 336 -9.36 16.77 -2.31
N GLY A 337 -9.32 16.08 -3.46
CA GLY A 337 -8.82 16.62 -4.73
C GLY A 337 -7.31 16.87 -4.77
N LEU A 338 -6.56 16.47 -3.73
CA LEU A 338 -5.12 16.71 -3.65
C LEU A 338 -4.37 15.89 -4.68
N SER A 339 -3.49 16.54 -5.44
CA SER A 339 -2.53 15.87 -6.33
C SER A 339 -1.14 15.88 -5.71
N TRP A 340 -0.41 14.78 -5.85
CA TRP A 340 0.96 14.66 -5.36
C TRP A 340 1.81 13.74 -6.25
N SER A 341 3.12 14.03 -6.29
CA SER A 341 4.09 13.24 -7.04
C SER A 341 4.47 11.98 -6.29
N THR A 342 4.61 10.87 -7.02
CA THR A 342 5.05 9.57 -6.49
C THR A 342 5.99 8.87 -7.48
N PRO A 343 6.67 7.78 -7.09
CA PRO A 343 7.49 6.99 -8.02
C PRO A 343 6.72 6.48 -9.24
N GLN A 344 5.44 6.10 -9.08
CA GLN A 344 4.53 5.71 -10.19
C GLN A 344 3.95 6.89 -10.98
N GLY A 345 4.37 8.13 -10.73
CA GLY A 345 3.83 9.33 -11.36
C GLY A 345 2.89 10.12 -10.45
N THR A 346 2.16 11.08 -11.01
CA THR A 346 1.24 11.92 -10.23
C THR A 346 -0.02 11.13 -9.88
N LYS A 347 -0.40 11.15 -8.60
CA LYS A 347 -1.70 10.64 -8.13
C LYS A 347 -2.60 11.81 -7.75
N THR A 348 -3.91 11.62 -7.88
CA THR A 348 -4.91 12.57 -7.41
C THR A 348 -5.91 11.86 -6.52
N MET A 349 -6.20 12.43 -5.36
CA MET A 349 -7.19 11.89 -4.44
C MET A 349 -8.59 12.31 -4.92
N ARG A 350 -9.40 11.35 -5.38
CA ARG A 350 -10.77 11.65 -5.79
C ARG A 350 -11.59 12.05 -4.58
N ALA A 351 -12.24 13.21 -4.66
CA ALA A 351 -12.94 13.79 -3.52
C ALA A 351 -14.17 12.97 -3.07
N GLY A 352 -14.95 12.42 -4.00
CA GLY A 352 -16.23 11.80 -3.66
C GLY A 352 -16.14 10.42 -2.96
N ASP A 353 -15.01 9.71 -3.07
CA ASP A 353 -14.83 8.43 -2.38
C ASP A 353 -13.49 8.25 -1.66
N HIS A 354 -12.61 9.24 -1.74
CA HIS A 354 -11.26 9.17 -1.16
C HIS A 354 -10.39 8.03 -1.72
N GLN A 355 -10.56 7.69 -3.00
CA GLN A 355 -9.68 6.79 -3.75
C GLN A 355 -8.65 7.58 -4.56
N ALA A 356 -7.38 7.19 -4.48
CA ALA A 356 -6.35 7.69 -5.40
C ALA A 356 -6.57 7.20 -6.85
N VAL A 357 -6.65 8.17 -7.77
CA VAL A 357 -6.55 7.97 -9.21
C VAL A 357 -5.08 7.79 -9.59
N GLN A 358 -4.79 6.69 -10.29
CA GLN A 358 -3.45 6.33 -10.75
C GLN A 358 -3.55 5.40 -11.96
N ASP A 359 -2.56 5.45 -12.84
CA ASP A 359 -2.42 4.49 -13.93
C ASP A 359 -2.22 3.08 -13.39
N MET A 360 -2.74 2.11 -14.13
CA MET A 360 -2.62 0.69 -13.81
C MET A 360 -1.87 -0.04 -14.92
N TYR A 361 -1.09 -1.04 -14.55
CA TYR A 361 -0.25 -1.80 -15.46
C TYR A 361 -0.58 -3.28 -15.37
N ALA A 362 -0.58 -3.97 -16.50
CA ALA A 362 -0.41 -5.41 -16.52
C ALA A 362 1.10 -5.70 -16.57
N VAL A 363 1.60 -6.48 -15.63
CA VAL A 363 3.01 -6.80 -15.48
C VAL A 363 3.20 -8.30 -15.59
N ARG A 364 4.10 -8.72 -16.48
CA ARG A 364 4.56 -10.09 -16.62
C ARG A 364 5.90 -10.25 -15.90
N ILE A 365 6.01 -11.30 -15.12
CA ILE A 365 7.26 -11.65 -14.44
C ILE A 365 8.11 -12.51 -15.36
N SER A 366 9.36 -12.10 -15.50
CA SER A 366 10.42 -12.88 -16.16
C SER A 366 11.41 -13.30 -15.09
N SER A 367 11.55 -14.61 -14.85
CA SER A 367 12.45 -15.16 -13.82
C SER A 367 13.20 -16.40 -14.32
N ASP A 368 14.53 -16.32 -14.39
CA ASP A 368 15.39 -17.48 -14.63
C ASP A 368 15.86 -18.18 -13.33
N GLY A 369 15.41 -17.67 -12.18
CA GLY A 369 15.82 -18.07 -10.83
C GLY A 369 16.95 -17.22 -10.23
N THR A 370 17.62 -16.40 -11.05
CA THR A 370 18.71 -15.50 -10.61
C THR A 370 18.46 -14.03 -10.99
N ASN A 371 17.85 -13.80 -12.15
CA ASN A 371 17.44 -12.50 -12.64
C ASN A 371 15.91 -12.42 -12.63
N ASN A 372 15.38 -11.40 -11.94
CA ASN A 372 13.95 -11.21 -11.77
C ASN A 372 13.55 -9.85 -12.31
N ARG A 373 12.57 -9.83 -13.22
CA ARG A 373 12.04 -8.59 -13.82
C ARG A 373 10.52 -8.56 -13.79
N PHE A 374 9.99 -7.34 -13.68
CA PHE A 374 8.57 -7.01 -13.63
C PHE A 374 8.20 -6.20 -14.89
N ASP A 375 8.11 -6.89 -16.01
CA ASP A 375 7.98 -6.29 -17.34
C ASP A 375 6.55 -5.79 -17.58
N VAL A 376 6.39 -4.51 -17.91
CA VAL A 376 5.10 -3.92 -18.26
C VAL A 376 4.66 -4.45 -19.63
N VAL A 377 3.51 -5.13 -19.67
CA VAL A 377 2.91 -5.74 -20.88
C VAL A 377 1.54 -5.13 -21.24
N GLY A 378 1.06 -4.17 -20.46
CA GLY A 378 -0.13 -3.39 -20.74
C GLY A 378 -0.30 -2.23 -19.78
N THR A 379 -1.02 -1.20 -20.20
CA THR A 379 -1.29 0.00 -19.39
C THR A 379 -2.74 0.43 -19.57
N VAL A 380 -3.38 0.78 -18.46
CA VAL A 380 -4.72 1.37 -18.41
C VAL A 380 -4.62 2.73 -17.71
N PRO A 381 -4.97 3.84 -18.38
CA PRO A 381 -4.97 5.16 -17.77
C PRO A 381 -5.84 5.23 -16.53
N GLY A 382 -5.43 6.02 -15.54
CA GLY A 382 -6.12 6.10 -14.24
C GLY A 382 -7.60 6.44 -14.34
N GLU A 383 -7.98 7.36 -15.23
CA GLU A 383 -9.39 7.73 -15.48
C GLU A 383 -10.25 6.58 -15.98
N LYS A 384 -9.64 5.59 -16.66
CA LYS A 384 -10.34 4.37 -17.09
C LYS A 384 -10.34 3.30 -16.02
N ALA A 385 -9.25 3.21 -15.25
CA ALA A 385 -9.08 2.18 -14.22
C ALA A 385 -9.90 2.48 -12.96
N ILE A 386 -10.05 3.76 -12.58
CA ILE A 386 -10.66 4.19 -11.32
C ILE A 386 -12.10 3.71 -11.18
N GLY A 387 -12.84 3.60 -12.28
CA GLY A 387 -14.24 3.22 -12.28
C GLY A 387 -15.16 4.29 -11.65
N PRO A 388 -16.47 4.01 -11.51
CA PRO A 388 -17.40 4.96 -10.93
C PRO A 388 -17.08 5.24 -9.46
N ASP A 389 -17.51 6.41 -9.00
CA ASP A 389 -17.69 6.70 -7.60
C ASP A 389 -18.95 5.97 -7.11
N LEU A 390 -18.80 5.18 -6.05
CA LEU A 390 -19.88 4.39 -5.44
C LEU A 390 -20.02 4.68 -3.94
N CYS A 391 -19.30 5.68 -3.42
CA CYS A 391 -19.48 6.13 -2.06
C CYS A 391 -20.80 6.89 -1.94
N THR A 392 -21.54 6.66 -0.86
CA THR A 392 -22.84 7.29 -0.60
C THR A 392 -22.93 7.90 0.81
N ARG A 393 -21.81 7.96 1.53
CA ARG A 393 -21.77 8.35 2.94
C ARG A 393 -21.38 9.81 3.18
N PHE A 394 -20.75 10.47 2.22
CA PHE A 394 -20.37 11.88 2.29
C PHE A 394 -20.36 12.53 0.90
#